data_AF-A0AAE5PBU6-F1
#
_entry.id   AF-A0AAE5PBU6-F1
#
_cell.length_a   1.000
_cell.length_b   1.000
_cell.length_c   1.000
_cell.angle_alpha   90.00
_cell.angle_beta   90.00
_cell.angle_gamma   90.00
#
_symmetry.space_group_name_H-M   'P 1'
#
loop_
_entity.id
_entity.type
_entity.pdbx_description
1 polymer ?
#
loop_
_entity_poly.entity_id
_entity_poly.type
_entity_poly.pdbx_seq_one_letter_code
_entity_poly.pdbx_strand_id
1 'polypeptide(L)' 'MNIGIGLILLSVALLFLISGMFLRKKRKKVCSNSLLIAGTLILSASLLLLTGLYDPYANHI' A
#
# COMPACT_ATOMS: atom_id res chain seq x y z
N MET A 1 -7.40 -5.21 16.01
CA MET A 1 -7.00 -5.80 14.72
C MET A 1 -7.98 -5.34 13.63
N ASN A 2 -7.58 -4.40 12.76
CA ASN A 2 -8.50 -3.75 11.82
C ASN A 2 -8.38 -4.32 10.40
N ILE A 3 -8.79 -5.58 10.26
CA ILE A 3 -8.72 -6.36 9.01
C ILE A 3 -9.44 -5.66 7.84
N GLY A 4 -10.56 -4.98 8.11
CA GLY A 4 -11.35 -4.30 7.07
C GLY A 4 -10.58 -3.17 6.38
N ILE A 5 -9.99 -2.26 7.15
CA ILE A 5 -9.18 -1.17 6.59
C ILE A 5 -7.92 -1.73 5.92
N GLY A 6 -7.28 -2.75 6.51
CA GLY A 6 -6.14 -3.43 5.91
C GLY A 6 -6.43 -3.96 4.50
N LEU A 7 -7.58 -4.62 4.31
CA LEU A 7 -8.05 -5.16 3.02
C LEU A 7 -8.32 -4.07 1.97
N ILE A 8 -9.00 -2.98 2.36
CA ILE A 8 -9.26 -1.86 1.44
C ILE A 8 -7.94 -1.23 1.00
N LEU A 9 -7.03 -1.02 1.94
CA LEU A 9 -5.71 -0.44 1.67
C LEU A 9 -4.85 -1.35 0.80
N LEU A 10 -4.99 -2.68 0.95
CA LEU A 10 -4.34 -3.68 0.11
C LEU A 10 -4.78 -3.55 -1.36
N SER A 11 -6.09 -3.41 -1.59
CA SER A 11 -6.63 -3.22 -2.95
C SER A 11 -6.09 -1.94 -3.60
N VAL A 12 -5.98 -0.85 -2.83
CA VAL A 12 -5.40 0.41 -3.32
C VAL A 12 -3.91 0.27 -3.64
N ALA A 13 -3.14 -0.41 -2.78
CA ALA A 13 -1.71 -0.66 -3.02
C ALA A 13 -1.48 -1.45 -4.32
N LEU A 14 -2.31 -2.46 -4.58
CA LEU A 14 -2.26 -3.25 -5.82
C LEU A 14 -2.50 -2.38 -7.06
N LEU A 15 -3.51 -1.51 -7.05
CA LEU A 15 -3.79 -0.59 -8.16
C LEU A 15 -2.62 0.36 -8.45
N PHE A 16 -1.96 0.85 -7.39
CA PHE A 16 -0.78 1.69 -7.50
C PHE A 16 0.42 0.94 -8.09
N LEU A 17 0.68 -0.29 -7.64
CA LEU A 17 1.76 -1.11 -8.16
C LEU A 17 1.55 -1.47 -9.63
N ILE A 18 0.34 -1.90 -10.00
CA ILE A 18 -0.02 -2.22 -11.40
C ILE A 18 0.15 -0.98 -12.29
N SER A 19 -0.36 0.17 -11.85
CA SER A 19 -0.21 1.43 -12.60
C SER A 19 1.26 1.85 -12.73
N GLY A 20 2.03 1.73 -11.63
CA GLY A 20 3.46 2.02 -11.62
C GLY A 20 4.26 1.13 -12.58
N MET A 21 3.95 -0.17 -12.63
CA MET A 21 4.54 -1.12 -13.57
C MET A 21 4.17 -0.78 -15.02
N PHE A 22 2.92 -0.41 -15.29
CA PHE A 22 2.48 -0.02 -16.63
C PHE A 22 3.17 1.26 -17.11
N LEU A 23 3.34 2.26 -16.24
CA LEU A 23 4.10 3.48 -16.55
C LEU A 23 5.59 3.20 -16.81
N ARG A 24 6.16 2.20 -16.13
CA ARG A 24 7.55 1.76 -16.36
C ARG A 24 7.75 1.31 -17.81
N LYS A 25 6.78 0.54 -18.32
CA LYS A 25 6.76 0.03 -19.69
C LYS A 25 6.69 1.17 -20.72
N LYS A 26 6.02 2.28 -20.39
CA LYS A 26 5.96 3.50 -21.22
C LYS A 26 7.17 4.43 -21.09
N ARG A 27 8.29 3.95 -20.51
CA ARG A 27 9.55 4.72 -20.26
C ARG A 27 9.39 5.99 -19.41
N LYS A 28 8.25 6.19 -18.73
CA LYS A 28 8.05 7.27 -17.76
C LYS A 28 8.72 6.92 -16.42
N LYS A 29 10.06 6.78 -16.43
CA LYS A 29 10.86 6.22 -15.32
C LYS A 29 10.64 6.93 -13.98
N VAL A 30 10.58 8.26 -13.98
CA VAL A 30 10.44 9.06 -12.74
C VAL A 30 9.07 8.83 -12.10
N CYS A 31 7.96 9.09 -12.81
CA CYS A 31 6.61 8.84 -12.30
C CYS A 31 6.37 7.37 -11.93
N SER A 32 6.94 6.44 -12.71
CA SER A 32 6.85 5.01 -12.42
C SER A 32 7.51 4.64 -11.10
N ASN A 33 8.75 5.07 -10.87
CA ASN A 33 9.44 4.79 -9.62
C ASN A 33 8.72 5.43 -8.43
N SER A 34 8.24 6.67 -8.55
CA SER A 34 7.46 7.32 -7.49
C SER A 34 6.18 6.54 -7.16
N LEU A 35 5.43 6.07 -8.17
CA LEU A 35 4.23 5.25 -7.95
C LEU A 35 4.57 3.90 -7.31
N LEU A 36 5.65 3.26 -7.73
CA LEU A 36 6.08 1.98 -7.17
C LEU A 36 6.50 2.12 -5.71
N ILE A 37 7.27 3.16 -5.37
CA ILE A 37 7.68 3.45 -3.99
C ILE A 37 6.45 3.72 -3.12
N ALA A 38 5.53 4.57 -3.58
CA ALA A 38 4.29 4.85 -2.88
C ALA A 38 3.44 3.58 -2.68
N GLY A 39 3.29 2.77 -3.74
CA GLY A 39 2.58 1.50 -3.68
C GLY A 39 3.19 0.51 -2.68
N THR A 40 4.52 0.41 -2.63
CA THR A 40 5.20 -0.43 -1.64
C THR A 40 5.00 0.06 -0.21
N LEU A 41 5.04 1.37 0.05
CA LEU A 41 4.80 1.91 1.40
C LEU A 41 3.37 1.63 1.88
N ILE A 42 2.39 1.83 1.00
CA ILE A 42 0.97 1.54 1.30
C ILE A 42 0.77 0.04 1.54
N LEU A 43 1.46 -0.82 0.78
CA LEU A 43 1.44 -2.28 0.98
C LEU A 43 2.01 -2.67 2.34
N SER A 44 3.14 -2.07 2.75
CA SER A 44 3.74 -2.29 4.07
C SER A 44 2.80 -1.87 5.20
N ALA A 45 2.14 -0.71 5.06
CA ALA A 45 1.15 -0.23 6.03
C ALA A 45 -0.08 -1.15 6.10
N SER A 46 -0.57 -1.63 4.96
CA SER A 46 -1.67 -2.60 4.89
C SER A 46 -1.32 -3.91 5.61
N LEU A 47 -0.10 -4.43 5.42
CA LEU A 47 0.40 -5.62 6.11
C LEU A 47 0.47 -5.42 7.63
N LEU A 48 0.95 -4.27 8.10
CA LEU A 48 1.02 -3.94 9.53
C LEU A 48 -0.37 -3.92 10.18
N LEU A 49 -1.37 -3.37 9.49
CA LEU A 49 -2.76 -3.32 9.95
C LEU A 49 -3.42 -4.71 9.93
N LEU A 50 -3.12 -5.51 8.90
CA LEU A 50 -3.72 -6.84 8.72
C LEU A 50 -3.15 -7.87 9.69
N THR A 51 -1.84 -7.82 9.94
CA THR A 51 -1.15 -8.70 10.91
C THR A 51 -1.45 -8.33 12.35
N GLY A 52 -2.09 -7.18 12.60
CA GLY A 52 -2.37 -6.69 13.94
C GLY A 52 -1.14 -6.26 14.73
N LEU A 53 0.04 -6.23 14.09
CA LEU A 53 1.28 -5.70 14.68
C LEU A 53 1.16 -4.22 15.03
N TYR A 54 0.31 -3.49 14.32
CA TYR A 54 -0.02 -2.11 14.62
C TYR A 54 -1.54 -1.97 14.75
N ASP A 55 -2.02 -1.82 15.98
CA ASP A 55 -3.42 -1.52 16.27
C ASP A 55 -3.54 -0.09 16.80
N PRO A 56 -3.86 0.89 15.94
CA PRO A 56 -4.00 2.29 16.36
C PRO A 56 -5.15 2.49 17.34
N TYR A 57 -6.07 1.52 17.47
CA TYR A 57 -7.18 1.55 18.42
C TYR A 57 -6.85 0.89 19.76
N ALA A 58 -5.73 0.18 19.89
CA ALA A 58 -5.35 -0.46 21.16
C ALA A 58 -4.91 0.54 22.24
N ASN A 59 -4.51 1.76 21.87
CA ASN A 59 -4.06 2.80 22.79
C ASN A 59 -5.20 3.68 23.36
N HIS A 60 -6.46 3.32 23.12
CA HIS A 60 -7.63 4.10 23.54
C HIS A 60 -8.39 3.47 24.73
N ILE A 61 -7.74 2.66 25.58
CA ILE A 61 -8.35 2.07 26.79
C ILE A 61 -7.48 2.33 28.01
#